data_AF-A0A4U7F4C6-F1
#
_entry.id   AF-A0A4U7F4C6-F1
#
_cell.length_a   1.000
_cell.length_b   1.000
_cell.length_c   1.000
_cell.angle_alpha   90.00
_cell.angle_beta   90.00
_cell.angle_gamma   90.00
#
_symmetry.space_group_name_H-M   'P 1'
#
loop_
_entity.id
_entity.type
_entity.pdbx_description
1 polymer ?
#
loop_
_entity_poly.entity_id
_entity_poly.type
_entity_poly.pdbx_seq_one_letter_code
_entity_poly.pdbx_strand_id
1 'polypeptide(L)'
;SFAVDHPDVDFPAAAVVDSESARDIGVDAYLLSDATGFVGHGEAFRDAVVRAKSALPADTALGLAGVATPRNVALLAYAGVDLVDASLARTKGTQGMYLTSDAEHFLEDLDELPCACPACAQSRESFGRADCAEHNENALRAELRRVRERIRSGRLRDYIEGQTRHEQWLTAAFREFDDQWSYLEERTPLMRDAEVTAASAETLDRVEIQRFADRVTSRYRNRFSDQPLVLVPCSATKPYSDSQSHRQFHDAIQWRGHTVSMTSPIGVVPQELETTYPAQHYDAVVTGDWSEDEIAFVAEVLRRYLTRNDYSRVIAHVPEDGYREICERVERDPAIDVSFEYTCVDHPTGDESLGELNAALQGEPAYSKREREHNTVRAIADYLLGDGAGDELFGGDASGSGDGRGADGAADIRTTGRYPKLQVWGDDPDAGREGEPGEQLATMVPQYGTLSFTLAGARRWLASDAPTKRDEIDAFVPHGSVLAPGVVDADDEIRVGDEVVIEGPKAFAVGRAEMSGPEMVDSTRGVASEVRHVDER
;
A
#
# COMPACT_ATOMS: atom_id res chain seq x y z
N SER A 1 1.58 42.05 -1.74
CA SER A 1 1.95 41.49 -0.42
C SER A 1 0.81 41.80 0.53
N PHE A 2 -0.12 40.86 0.69
CA PHE A 2 -1.18 40.89 1.69
C PHE A 2 -0.74 40.12 2.94
N ALA A 3 0.50 40.33 3.40
CA ALA A 3 0.93 39.80 4.68
C ALA A 3 0.18 40.59 5.77
N VAL A 4 -0.91 40.03 6.26
CA VAL A 4 -1.67 40.57 7.39
C VAL A 4 -1.00 40.04 8.66
N ASP A 5 -0.82 40.89 9.66
CA ASP A 5 -0.36 40.42 10.97
C ASP A 5 -1.39 39.44 11.55
N HIS A 6 -0.94 38.24 11.92
CA HIS A 6 -1.78 37.21 12.52
C HIS A 6 -1.78 37.41 14.04
N PRO A 7 -2.94 37.66 14.68
CA PRO A 7 -2.99 37.84 16.11
C PRO A 7 -2.70 36.52 16.83
N ASP A 8 -1.83 36.58 17.84
CA ASP A 8 -1.61 35.48 18.78
C ASP A 8 -2.86 35.32 19.67
N VAL A 9 -3.57 34.21 19.51
CA VAL A 9 -4.89 33.96 20.13
C VAL A 9 -4.94 32.59 20.79
N ASP A 10 -5.55 32.50 21.97
CA ASP A 10 -5.66 31.26 22.77
C ASP A 10 -6.72 30.26 22.24
N PHE A 11 -7.24 30.46 21.03
CA PHE A 11 -8.30 29.63 20.43
C PHE A 11 -7.95 29.24 19.00
N PRO A 12 -8.57 28.18 18.43
CA PRO A 12 -8.21 27.73 17.10
C PRO A 12 -8.34 28.82 16.05
N ALA A 13 -7.27 29.04 15.29
CA ALA A 13 -7.17 30.11 14.31
C ALA A 13 -6.97 29.56 12.90
N ALA A 14 -7.53 30.26 11.91
CA ALA A 14 -7.30 29.99 10.50
C ALA A 14 -6.71 31.22 9.81
N ALA A 15 -5.63 31.03 9.05
CA ALA A 15 -5.05 32.08 8.24
C ALA A 15 -5.48 31.95 6.77
N VAL A 16 -5.60 33.09 6.10
CA VAL A 16 -5.80 33.14 4.66
C VAL A 16 -4.43 33.36 4.01
N VAL A 17 -4.02 32.44 3.16
CA VAL A 17 -2.75 32.49 2.42
C VAL A 17 -3.01 32.27 0.92
N ASP A 18 -2.06 32.62 0.06
CA ASP A 18 -2.07 32.15 -1.33
C ASP A 18 -1.20 30.89 -1.46
N SER A 19 -1.51 30.04 -2.44
CA SER A 19 -0.80 28.77 -2.61
C SER A 19 0.70 28.96 -2.86
N GLU A 20 1.12 30.04 -3.53
CA GLU A 20 2.53 30.31 -3.86
C GLU A 20 3.38 30.75 -2.66
N SER A 21 2.77 31.40 -1.67
CA SER A 21 3.45 31.96 -0.49
C SER A 21 3.06 31.30 0.84
N ALA A 22 2.35 30.17 0.78
CA ALA A 22 2.02 29.34 1.93
C ALA A 22 3.29 29.05 2.74
N ARG A 23 3.21 29.31 4.05
CA ARG A 23 4.29 29.11 5.01
C ARG A 23 3.70 28.98 6.40
N ASP A 24 4.40 28.24 7.26
CA ASP A 24 4.01 28.15 8.66
C ASP A 24 4.09 29.53 9.36
N ILE A 25 3.01 29.87 10.05
CA ILE A 25 2.84 31.07 10.87
C ILE A 25 2.18 30.73 12.23
N GLY A 26 2.12 29.44 12.60
CA GLY A 26 1.62 28.99 13.90
C GLY A 26 0.10 29.05 14.07
N VAL A 27 -0.67 28.70 13.02
CA VAL A 27 -2.14 28.59 13.08
C VAL A 27 -2.62 27.16 12.84
N ASP A 28 -3.84 26.84 13.30
CA ASP A 28 -4.40 25.48 13.17
C ASP A 28 -4.91 25.14 11.76
N ALA A 29 -5.19 26.16 10.93
CA ALA A 29 -5.71 25.96 9.60
C ALA A 29 -5.27 27.04 8.60
N TYR A 30 -5.17 26.66 7.34
CA TYR A 30 -4.80 27.52 6.22
C TYR A 30 -5.86 27.47 5.14
N LEU A 31 -6.40 28.63 4.77
CA LEU A 31 -7.37 28.79 3.69
C LEU A 31 -6.67 29.37 2.45
N LEU A 32 -6.66 28.63 1.34
CA LEU A 32 -6.08 29.12 0.09
C LEU A 32 -7.04 30.10 -0.60
N SER A 33 -6.61 31.36 -0.67
CA SER A 33 -7.39 32.48 -1.24
C SER A 33 -7.54 32.43 -2.76
N ASP A 34 -6.64 31.73 -3.44
CA ASP A 34 -6.54 31.57 -4.88
C ASP A 34 -7.19 30.28 -5.40
N ALA A 35 -7.91 29.55 -4.54
CA ALA A 35 -8.57 28.28 -4.87
C ALA A 35 -9.44 28.33 -6.13
N THR A 36 -10.20 29.42 -6.33
CA THR A 36 -11.06 29.59 -7.50
C THR A 36 -10.28 29.79 -8.81
N GLY A 37 -8.98 30.12 -8.74
CA GLY A 37 -8.11 30.27 -9.90
C GLY A 37 -7.57 28.95 -10.43
N PHE A 38 -7.29 27.98 -9.55
CA PHE A 38 -6.69 26.70 -9.93
C PHE A 38 -7.68 25.53 -9.94
N VAL A 39 -8.73 25.53 -9.10
CA VAL A 39 -9.72 24.44 -9.11
C VAL A 39 -10.49 24.47 -10.43
N GLY A 40 -10.54 23.33 -11.12
CA GLY A 40 -10.99 23.24 -12.52
C GLY A 40 -9.86 23.01 -13.52
N HIS A 41 -8.58 23.08 -13.08
CA HIS A 41 -7.40 22.84 -13.90
C HIS A 41 -6.49 21.81 -13.22
N GLY A 42 -6.24 20.67 -13.87
CA GLY A 42 -5.56 19.52 -13.24
C GLY A 42 -4.17 19.83 -12.68
N GLU A 43 -3.25 20.27 -13.56
CA GLU A 43 -1.87 20.59 -13.21
C GLU A 43 -1.80 21.70 -12.14
N ALA A 44 -2.51 22.81 -12.36
CA ALA A 44 -2.50 23.94 -11.41
C ALA A 44 -3.08 23.56 -10.04
N PHE A 45 -4.12 22.72 -10.00
CA PHE A 45 -4.68 22.20 -8.75
C PHE A 45 -3.66 21.32 -8.01
N ARG A 46 -3.03 20.37 -8.72
CA ARG A 46 -1.97 19.53 -8.15
C ARG A 46 -0.83 20.38 -7.60
N ASP A 47 -0.31 21.33 -8.39
CA ASP A 47 0.82 22.18 -7.98
C ASP A 47 0.51 23.03 -6.76
N ALA A 48 -0.69 23.61 -6.70
CA ALA A 48 -1.12 24.42 -5.57
C ALA A 48 -1.22 23.59 -4.29
N VAL A 49 -1.82 22.39 -4.36
CA VAL A 49 -2.01 21.52 -3.19
C VAL A 49 -0.69 20.92 -2.72
N VAL A 50 0.12 20.37 -3.62
CA VAL A 50 1.43 19.78 -3.26
C VAL A 50 2.32 20.84 -2.62
N ARG A 51 2.42 22.03 -3.23
CA ARG A 51 3.20 23.14 -2.68
C ARG A 51 2.72 23.56 -1.30
N ALA A 52 1.41 23.71 -1.11
CA ALA A 52 0.85 24.07 0.19
C ALA A 52 1.15 22.99 1.24
N LYS A 53 0.88 21.71 0.94
CA LYS A 53 1.11 20.61 1.89
C LYS A 53 2.60 20.35 2.18
N SER A 54 3.51 20.74 1.29
CA SER A 54 4.95 20.69 1.56
C SER A 54 5.47 21.89 2.36
N ALA A 55 4.75 23.02 2.37
CA ALA A 55 5.18 24.24 3.06
C ALA A 55 4.49 24.48 4.41
N LEU A 56 3.44 23.71 4.70
CA LEU A 56 2.61 23.83 5.89
C LEU A 56 2.77 22.59 6.78
N PRO A 57 2.69 22.74 8.11
CA PRO A 57 2.86 21.61 9.01
C PRO A 57 1.79 20.54 8.81
N ALA A 58 2.17 19.27 8.96
CA ALA A 58 1.30 18.13 8.68
C ALA A 58 0.04 18.09 9.57
N ASP A 59 0.14 18.60 10.80
CA ASP A 59 -0.92 18.62 11.81
C ASP A 59 -1.87 19.84 11.71
N THR A 60 -1.83 20.57 10.60
CA THR A 60 -2.69 21.71 10.30
C THR A 60 -3.71 21.39 9.20
N ALA A 61 -4.89 21.99 9.28
CA ALA A 61 -5.95 21.77 8.31
C ALA A 61 -5.78 22.66 7.06
N LEU A 62 -5.83 22.08 5.87
CA LEU A 62 -5.85 22.82 4.61
C LEU A 62 -7.29 22.99 4.12
N GLY A 63 -7.71 24.23 3.83
CA GLY A 63 -9.05 24.55 3.38
C GLY A 63 -9.13 25.25 2.04
N LEU A 64 -10.10 24.85 1.22
CA LEU A 64 -10.42 25.50 -0.05
C LEU A 64 -11.84 26.07 0.00
N ALA A 65 -11.95 27.39 -0.01
CA ALA A 65 -13.23 28.08 0.08
C ALA A 65 -13.87 28.31 -1.30
N GLY A 66 -15.19 28.16 -1.38
CA GLY A 66 -15.98 28.55 -2.56
C GLY A 66 -15.76 27.70 -3.82
N VAL A 67 -15.26 26.46 -3.68
CA VAL A 67 -14.94 25.58 -4.81
C VAL A 67 -15.61 24.20 -4.76
N ALA A 68 -16.17 23.81 -3.61
CA ALA A 68 -16.68 22.45 -3.43
C ALA A 68 -18.07 22.25 -4.02
N THR A 69 -18.23 21.11 -4.70
CA THR A 69 -19.49 20.57 -5.20
C THR A 69 -19.59 19.09 -4.80
N PRO A 70 -20.78 18.48 -4.84
CA PRO A 70 -20.90 17.04 -4.63
C PRO A 70 -20.08 16.22 -5.63
N ARG A 71 -19.77 16.77 -6.82
CA ARG A 71 -19.00 16.04 -7.84
C ARG A 71 -17.51 15.99 -7.54
N ASN A 72 -16.92 17.08 -7.03
CA ASN A 72 -15.46 17.21 -6.91
C ASN A 72 -14.90 16.92 -5.51
N VAL A 73 -15.71 16.96 -4.45
CA VAL A 73 -15.21 16.98 -3.07
C VAL A 73 -14.43 15.71 -2.69
N ALA A 74 -14.72 14.57 -3.32
CA ALA A 74 -13.96 13.34 -3.13
C ALA A 74 -12.50 13.47 -3.60
N LEU A 75 -12.28 14.13 -4.74
CA LEU A 75 -10.94 14.42 -5.25
C LEU A 75 -10.23 15.47 -4.37
N LEU A 76 -10.95 16.49 -3.90
CA LEU A 76 -10.36 17.48 -2.99
C LEU A 76 -9.83 16.81 -1.72
N ALA A 77 -10.63 15.93 -1.11
CA ALA A 77 -10.20 15.16 0.06
C ALA A 77 -9.02 14.22 -0.26
N TYR A 78 -9.05 13.53 -1.41
CA TYR A 78 -7.95 12.67 -1.84
C TYR A 78 -6.63 13.44 -2.01
N ALA A 79 -6.70 14.67 -2.52
CA ALA A 79 -5.53 15.54 -2.69
C ALA A 79 -4.93 16.01 -1.36
N GLY A 80 -5.64 15.88 -0.23
CA GLY A 80 -5.20 16.35 1.09
C GLY A 80 -5.86 17.65 1.56
N VAL A 81 -7.03 18.00 1.03
CA VAL A 81 -7.86 19.13 1.52
C VAL A 81 -8.78 18.66 2.63
N ASP A 82 -8.71 19.33 3.77
CA ASP A 82 -9.43 18.98 5.01
C ASP A 82 -10.74 19.76 5.17
N LEU A 83 -10.77 21.02 4.70
CA LEU A 83 -11.89 21.95 4.91
C LEU A 83 -12.46 22.47 3.59
N VAL A 84 -13.79 22.47 3.48
CA VAL A 84 -14.54 23.06 2.37
C VAL A 84 -15.82 23.71 2.88
N ASP A 85 -16.40 24.62 2.10
CA ASP A 85 -17.68 25.24 2.40
C ASP A 85 -18.72 25.09 1.27
N ALA A 86 -19.98 25.40 1.56
CA ALA A 86 -21.09 25.20 0.64
C ALA A 86 -21.39 26.41 -0.29
N SER A 87 -20.56 27.46 -0.29
CA SER A 87 -20.84 28.70 -1.03
C SER A 87 -21.05 28.47 -2.51
N LEU A 88 -20.20 27.66 -3.17
CA LEU A 88 -20.36 27.34 -4.59
C LEU A 88 -21.64 26.55 -4.83
N ALA A 89 -21.86 25.49 -4.06
CA ALA A 89 -23.04 24.63 -4.15
C ALA A 89 -24.35 25.45 -4.02
N ARG A 90 -24.43 26.33 -3.02
CA ARG A 90 -25.58 27.22 -2.81
C ARG A 90 -25.72 28.23 -3.95
N THR A 91 -24.62 28.86 -4.37
CA THR A 91 -24.62 29.85 -5.47
C THR A 91 -25.16 29.22 -6.75
N LYS A 92 -24.69 28.03 -7.12
CA LYS A 92 -25.20 27.26 -8.26
C LYS A 92 -26.71 27.01 -8.15
N GLY A 93 -27.20 26.66 -6.96
CA GLY A 93 -28.63 26.45 -6.74
C GLY A 93 -29.46 27.73 -6.95
N THR A 94 -28.98 28.88 -6.46
CA THR A 94 -29.64 30.18 -6.70
C THR A 94 -29.65 30.59 -8.17
N GLN A 95 -28.73 30.06 -8.97
CA GLN A 95 -28.67 30.25 -10.42
C GLN A 95 -29.55 29.26 -11.19
N GLY A 96 -30.17 28.29 -10.51
CA GLY A 96 -30.98 27.24 -11.13
C GLY A 96 -30.16 26.04 -11.60
N MET A 97 -28.98 25.80 -11.04
CA MET A 97 -28.17 24.60 -11.30
C MET A 97 -28.35 23.58 -10.17
N TYR A 98 -28.91 22.43 -10.50
CA TYR A 98 -29.12 21.28 -9.61
C TYR A 98 -27.91 20.36 -9.66
N LEU A 99 -27.26 20.13 -8.51
CA LEU A 99 -26.03 19.34 -8.42
C LEU A 99 -26.32 17.92 -7.93
N THR A 100 -25.71 16.94 -8.59
CA THR A 100 -25.60 15.56 -8.10
C THR A 100 -24.13 15.21 -7.92
N SER A 101 -23.83 13.99 -7.43
CA SER A 101 -22.46 13.50 -7.36
C SER A 101 -21.84 13.32 -8.74
N ASP A 102 -22.61 13.09 -9.79
CA ASP A 102 -22.10 12.76 -11.13
C ASP A 102 -22.39 13.83 -12.18
N ALA A 103 -23.30 14.77 -11.90
CA ALA A 103 -23.83 15.67 -12.90
C ALA A 103 -24.22 17.05 -12.33
N GLU A 104 -24.37 18.01 -13.25
CA GLU A 104 -24.92 19.34 -13.01
C GLU A 104 -26.03 19.52 -14.03
N HIS A 105 -27.23 19.84 -13.57
CA HIS A 105 -28.40 19.97 -14.43
C HIS A 105 -28.94 21.39 -14.34
N PHE A 106 -29.38 21.94 -15.46
CA PHE A 106 -30.29 23.06 -15.40
C PHE A 106 -31.59 22.56 -14.77
N LEU A 107 -32.04 23.26 -13.73
CA LEU A 107 -33.23 22.88 -12.99
C LEU A 107 -34.42 22.76 -13.95
N GLU A 108 -34.58 23.71 -14.87
CA GLU A 108 -35.65 23.75 -15.87
C GLU A 108 -35.74 22.52 -16.79
N ASP A 109 -34.64 21.80 -16.98
CA ASP A 109 -34.58 20.60 -17.84
C ASP A 109 -34.90 19.30 -17.09
N LEU A 110 -35.06 19.35 -15.76
CA LEU A 110 -35.39 18.18 -14.96
C LEU A 110 -36.90 17.91 -14.95
N ASP A 111 -37.28 16.68 -15.34
CA ASP A 111 -38.62 16.14 -15.15
C ASP A 111 -38.83 15.58 -13.72
N GLU A 112 -37.77 15.02 -13.14
CA GLU A 112 -37.74 14.44 -11.79
C GLU A 112 -36.63 15.05 -10.94
N LEU A 113 -36.77 14.96 -9.60
CA LEU A 113 -35.73 15.34 -8.65
C LEU A 113 -35.04 14.06 -8.14
N PRO A 114 -33.86 13.67 -8.68
CA PRO A 114 -33.22 12.38 -8.38
C PRO A 114 -32.48 12.40 -7.02
N CYS A 115 -33.16 12.84 -5.97
CA CYS A 115 -32.61 12.92 -4.62
C CYS A 115 -33.67 12.66 -3.56
N ALA A 116 -33.25 12.08 -2.43
CA ALA A 116 -34.10 11.81 -1.28
C ALA A 116 -33.94 12.84 -0.14
N CYS A 117 -33.34 14.01 -0.39
CA CYS A 117 -33.18 15.04 0.64
C CYS A 117 -34.52 15.75 0.95
N PRO A 118 -34.65 16.41 2.12
CA PRO A 118 -35.89 17.11 2.49
C PRO A 118 -36.36 18.14 1.45
N ALA A 119 -35.44 18.89 0.84
CA ALA A 119 -35.79 19.87 -0.19
C ALA A 119 -36.43 19.21 -1.43
N CYS A 120 -36.01 17.99 -1.79
CA CYS A 120 -36.51 17.24 -2.95
C CYS A 120 -37.77 16.40 -2.67
N ALA A 121 -38.32 16.43 -1.45
CA ALA A 121 -39.54 15.69 -1.10
C ALA A 121 -40.83 16.29 -1.71
N GLN A 122 -40.71 17.41 -2.41
CA GLN A 122 -41.81 18.10 -3.10
C GLN A 122 -41.81 17.81 -4.62
N SER A 123 -42.85 18.25 -5.33
CA SER A 123 -42.90 18.05 -6.78
C SER A 123 -41.88 18.93 -7.49
N ARG A 124 -41.40 18.48 -8.66
CA ARG A 124 -40.53 19.29 -9.51
C ARG A 124 -41.14 20.64 -9.84
N GLU A 125 -42.44 20.72 -10.09
CA GLU A 125 -43.17 21.97 -10.40
C GLU A 125 -43.11 23.01 -9.27
N SER A 126 -43.12 22.58 -8.01
CA SER A 126 -43.03 23.48 -6.86
C SER A 126 -41.59 23.81 -6.46
N PHE A 127 -40.62 23.08 -7.01
CA PHE A 127 -39.20 23.19 -6.65
C PHE A 127 -38.54 24.38 -7.36
N GLY A 128 -38.19 25.40 -6.58
CA GLY A 128 -37.57 26.62 -7.04
C GLY A 128 -36.05 26.67 -6.83
N ARG A 129 -35.46 27.84 -7.14
CA ARG A 129 -34.02 28.10 -6.96
C ARG A 129 -33.58 28.09 -5.49
N ALA A 130 -34.48 28.48 -4.57
CA ALA A 130 -34.21 28.42 -3.14
C ALA A 130 -34.10 26.98 -2.65
N ASP A 131 -35.05 26.12 -3.04
CA ASP A 131 -35.01 24.68 -2.77
C ASP A 131 -33.78 24.02 -3.42
N CYS A 132 -33.41 24.48 -4.62
CA CYS A 132 -32.22 24.02 -5.32
C CYS A 132 -30.92 24.34 -4.55
N ALA A 133 -30.82 25.54 -3.97
CA ALA A 133 -29.68 25.91 -3.13
C ALA A 133 -29.61 25.05 -1.84
N GLU A 134 -30.74 24.75 -1.22
CA GLU A 134 -30.82 23.84 -0.07
C GLU A 134 -30.46 22.39 -0.45
N HIS A 135 -30.99 21.90 -1.57
CA HIS A 135 -30.63 20.60 -2.14
C HIS A 135 -29.13 20.48 -2.38
N ASN A 136 -28.50 21.45 -3.05
CA ASN A 136 -27.08 21.40 -3.36
C ASN A 136 -26.21 21.35 -2.09
N GLU A 137 -26.59 22.09 -1.04
CA GLU A 137 -25.93 22.03 0.27
C GLU A 137 -26.11 20.65 0.92
N ASN A 138 -27.32 20.08 0.85
CA ASN A 138 -27.61 18.74 1.36
C ASN A 138 -26.85 17.64 0.59
N ALA A 139 -26.76 17.76 -0.74
CA ALA A 139 -26.04 16.84 -1.60
C ALA A 139 -24.53 16.87 -1.28
N LEU A 140 -23.94 18.06 -1.10
CA LEU A 140 -22.54 18.20 -0.72
C LEU A 140 -22.28 17.58 0.68
N ARG A 141 -23.18 17.81 1.64
CA ARG A 141 -23.09 17.19 2.97
C ARG A 141 -23.20 15.67 2.92
N ALA A 142 -24.08 15.14 2.07
CA ALA A 142 -24.21 13.70 1.87
C ALA A 142 -22.94 13.11 1.26
N GLU A 143 -22.36 13.78 0.27
CA GLU A 143 -21.09 13.36 -0.33
C GLU A 143 -19.94 13.40 0.68
N LEU A 144 -19.79 14.47 1.45
CA LEU A 144 -18.78 14.55 2.50
C LEU A 144 -18.91 13.42 3.54
N ARG A 145 -20.12 12.95 3.84
CA ARG A 145 -20.33 11.77 4.70
C ARG A 145 -19.83 10.50 4.01
N ARG A 146 -20.12 10.34 2.72
CA ARG A 146 -19.67 9.20 1.90
C ARG A 146 -18.14 9.16 1.81
N VAL A 147 -17.50 10.29 1.50
CA VAL A 147 -16.04 10.44 1.45
C VAL A 147 -15.40 10.04 2.78
N ARG A 148 -15.88 10.54 3.92
CA ARG A 148 -15.34 10.15 5.24
C ARG A 148 -15.48 8.65 5.52
N GLU A 149 -16.59 8.05 5.12
CA GLU A 149 -16.77 6.60 5.28
C GLU A 149 -15.85 5.79 4.36
N ARG A 150 -15.58 6.29 3.15
CA ARG A 150 -14.59 5.71 2.25
C ARG A 150 -13.17 5.82 2.78
N ILE A 151 -12.80 6.93 3.42
CA ILE A 151 -11.51 7.07 4.12
C ILE A 151 -11.42 6.03 5.25
N ARG A 152 -12.41 5.96 6.14
CA ARG A 152 -12.42 5.00 7.28
C ARG A 152 -12.35 3.55 6.84
N SER A 153 -13.02 3.22 5.74
CA SER A 153 -13.00 1.86 5.18
C SER A 153 -11.82 1.59 4.26
N GLY A 154 -10.87 2.53 4.10
CA GLY A 154 -9.69 2.36 3.25
C GLY A 154 -9.99 2.30 1.75
N ARG A 155 -11.17 2.78 1.32
CA ARG A 155 -11.68 2.68 -0.07
C ARG A 155 -11.92 4.03 -0.75
N LEU A 156 -11.20 5.08 -0.34
CA LEU A 156 -11.31 6.38 -1.02
C LEU A 156 -10.77 6.29 -2.44
N ARG A 157 -9.61 5.65 -2.65
CA ARG A 157 -8.99 5.49 -3.98
C ARG A 157 -9.90 4.74 -4.95
N ASP A 158 -10.53 3.65 -4.52
CA ASP A 158 -11.48 2.89 -5.36
C ASP A 158 -12.70 3.74 -5.75
N TYR A 159 -13.16 4.61 -4.85
CA TYR A 159 -14.28 5.49 -5.13
C TYR A 159 -13.91 6.57 -6.16
N ILE A 160 -12.74 7.20 -6.04
CA ILE A 160 -12.32 8.27 -6.94
C ILE A 160 -11.98 7.78 -8.35
N GLU A 161 -11.49 6.54 -8.52
CA GLU A 161 -11.23 5.95 -9.84
C GLU A 161 -12.49 5.80 -10.71
N GLY A 162 -13.65 5.63 -10.08
CA GLY A 162 -14.94 5.75 -10.77
C GLY A 162 -15.41 7.20 -10.88
N GLN A 163 -15.36 7.92 -9.78
CA GLN A 163 -15.97 9.25 -9.62
C GLN A 163 -15.35 10.33 -10.50
N THR A 164 -14.04 10.29 -10.72
CA THR A 164 -13.30 11.31 -11.49
C THR A 164 -13.62 11.31 -12.98
N ARG A 165 -14.33 10.30 -13.48
CA ARG A 165 -14.71 10.16 -14.90
C ARG A 165 -15.90 11.03 -15.30
N HIS A 166 -16.59 11.62 -14.33
CA HIS A 166 -17.77 12.46 -14.56
C HIS A 166 -17.43 13.90 -14.99
N GLU A 167 -16.15 14.31 -14.95
CA GLU A 167 -15.72 15.63 -15.40
C GLU A 167 -14.24 15.62 -15.83
N GLN A 168 -13.91 16.29 -16.93
CA GLN A 168 -12.60 16.20 -17.57
C GLN A 168 -11.46 16.67 -16.65
N TRP A 169 -11.65 17.78 -15.93
CA TRP A 169 -10.59 18.29 -15.05
C TRP A 169 -10.37 17.40 -13.82
N LEU A 170 -11.39 16.66 -13.37
CA LEU A 170 -11.24 15.68 -12.28
C LEU A 170 -10.36 14.53 -12.72
N THR A 171 -10.60 14.00 -13.93
CA THR A 171 -9.72 12.98 -14.53
C THR A 171 -8.31 13.51 -14.74
N ALA A 172 -8.17 14.76 -15.22
CA ALA A 172 -6.86 15.38 -15.40
C ALA A 172 -6.10 15.51 -14.07
N ALA A 173 -6.72 16.12 -13.05
CA ALA A 173 -6.13 16.27 -11.72
C ALA A 173 -5.74 14.91 -11.11
N PHE A 174 -6.61 13.90 -11.22
CA PHE A 174 -6.34 12.56 -10.71
C PHE A 174 -5.06 11.96 -11.30
N ARG A 175 -4.88 12.04 -12.62
CA ARG A 175 -3.65 11.59 -13.31
C ARG A 175 -2.44 12.43 -12.93
N GLU A 176 -2.59 13.74 -12.83
CA GLU A 176 -1.51 14.63 -12.39
C GLU A 176 -1.01 14.30 -10.98
N PHE A 177 -1.89 13.82 -10.09
CA PHE A 177 -1.51 13.33 -8.76
C PHE A 177 -0.80 11.97 -8.83
N ASP A 178 -1.21 11.07 -9.72
CA ASP A 178 -0.55 9.77 -9.90
C ASP A 178 0.93 9.94 -10.32
N ASP A 179 1.24 11.01 -11.06
CA ASP A 179 2.61 11.38 -11.40
C ASP A 179 3.43 11.94 -10.20
N GLN A 180 2.79 12.20 -9.04
CA GLN A 180 3.44 12.72 -7.82
C GLN A 180 3.79 11.60 -6.84
N TRP A 181 4.66 10.68 -7.26
CA TRP A 181 5.07 9.53 -6.46
C TRP A 181 5.46 9.88 -5.02
N SER A 182 6.42 10.80 -4.83
CA SER A 182 6.91 11.16 -3.48
C SER A 182 5.79 11.69 -2.56
N TYR A 183 4.86 12.46 -3.11
CA TYR A 183 3.75 13.02 -2.34
C TYR A 183 2.77 11.93 -1.88
N LEU A 184 2.38 11.03 -2.80
CA LEU A 184 1.42 9.97 -2.53
C LEU A 184 2.02 8.81 -1.72
N GLU A 185 3.27 8.43 -2.02
CA GLU A 185 3.95 7.28 -1.40
C GLU A 185 4.15 7.47 0.10
N GLU A 186 4.62 8.65 0.49
CA GLU A 186 4.80 9.04 1.89
C GLU A 186 3.50 8.94 2.71
N ARG A 187 2.37 9.28 2.07
CA ARG A 187 1.04 9.35 2.69
C ARG A 187 0.22 8.07 2.53
N THR A 188 0.77 7.06 1.85
CA THR A 188 0.07 5.79 1.62
C THR A 188 0.55 4.74 2.62
N PRO A 189 -0.32 4.22 3.50
CA PRO A 189 0.03 3.16 4.43
C PRO A 189 0.61 1.92 3.74
N LEU A 190 1.41 1.16 4.46
CA LEU A 190 1.97 -0.09 3.93
C LEU A 190 0.97 -1.22 3.79
N MET A 191 -0.10 -1.19 4.59
CA MET A 191 -1.13 -2.21 4.60
C MET A 191 -2.48 -1.62 4.98
N ARG A 192 -3.54 -2.24 4.49
CA ARG A 192 -4.94 -1.90 4.78
C ARG A 192 -5.76 -3.18 4.85
N ASP A 193 -6.87 -3.13 5.58
CA ASP A 193 -7.88 -4.21 5.55
C ASP A 193 -8.70 -4.25 4.27
N ALA A 194 -8.77 -3.12 3.57
CA ALA A 194 -9.55 -2.99 2.36
C ALA A 194 -8.89 -3.71 1.20
N GLU A 195 -9.67 -4.51 0.48
CA GLU A 195 -9.27 -5.06 -0.81
C GLU A 195 -9.20 -3.95 -1.86
N VAL A 196 -8.10 -3.94 -2.61
CA VAL A 196 -7.90 -3.09 -3.79
C VAL A 196 -8.84 -3.56 -4.89
N THR A 197 -9.77 -2.70 -5.32
CA THR A 197 -10.60 -2.99 -6.50
C THR A 197 -9.81 -2.68 -7.76
N ALA A 198 -9.32 -3.72 -8.44
CA ALA A 198 -8.60 -3.61 -9.69
C ALA A 198 -9.55 -3.71 -10.88
N ALA A 199 -10.22 -2.58 -11.14
CA ALA A 199 -11.24 -2.44 -12.19
C ALA A 199 -10.98 -1.26 -13.14
N SER A 200 -9.81 -0.62 -13.04
CA SER A 200 -9.42 0.53 -13.85
C SER A 200 -7.96 0.43 -14.28
N ALA A 201 -7.59 1.06 -15.40
CA ALA A 201 -6.19 1.11 -15.84
C ALA A 201 -5.32 1.85 -14.82
N GLU A 202 -5.86 2.91 -14.21
CA GLU A 202 -5.20 3.71 -13.16
C GLU A 202 -4.95 2.91 -11.85
N THR A 203 -5.40 1.65 -11.77
CA THR A 203 -5.00 0.74 -10.68
C THR A 203 -3.51 0.41 -10.76
N LEU A 204 -2.94 0.30 -11.97
CA LEU A 204 -1.52 0.00 -12.16
C LEU A 204 -0.62 1.09 -11.55
N ASP A 205 -1.10 2.34 -11.53
CA ASP A 205 -0.37 3.50 -11.01
C ASP A 205 -0.52 3.68 -9.49
N ARG A 206 -1.35 2.86 -8.83
CA ARG A 206 -1.51 2.93 -7.37
C ARG A 206 -0.17 2.68 -6.68
N VAL A 207 0.11 3.49 -5.65
CA VAL A 207 1.31 3.36 -4.83
C VAL A 207 1.50 1.94 -4.32
N GLU A 208 0.44 1.30 -3.84
CA GLU A 208 0.49 -0.05 -3.27
C GLU A 208 0.96 -1.10 -4.28
N ILE A 209 0.57 -0.92 -5.56
CA ILE A 209 0.92 -1.80 -6.68
C ILE A 209 2.38 -1.57 -7.09
N GLN A 210 2.72 -0.32 -7.38
CA GLN A 210 4.07 0.09 -7.79
C GLN A 210 5.10 -0.22 -6.70
N ARG A 211 4.77 0.03 -5.43
CA ARG A 211 5.64 -0.26 -4.28
C ARG A 211 5.88 -1.76 -4.14
N PHE A 212 4.85 -2.59 -4.32
CA PHE A 212 5.02 -4.04 -4.26
C PHE A 212 5.91 -4.54 -5.40
N ALA A 213 5.61 -4.12 -6.64
CA ALA A 213 6.38 -4.48 -7.82
C ALA A 213 7.85 -4.04 -7.71
N ASP A 214 8.09 -2.82 -7.23
CA ASP A 214 9.45 -2.34 -6.98
C ASP A 214 10.15 -3.20 -5.92
N ARG A 215 9.55 -3.40 -4.74
CA ARG A 215 10.20 -4.15 -3.64
C ARG A 215 10.44 -5.62 -3.97
N VAL A 216 9.56 -6.27 -4.73
CA VAL A 216 9.78 -7.64 -5.21
C VAL A 216 10.93 -7.71 -6.21
N THR A 217 11.17 -6.64 -6.97
CA THR A 217 12.23 -6.61 -7.99
C THR A 217 13.50 -5.90 -7.54
N SER A 218 13.50 -5.23 -6.39
CA SER A 218 14.65 -4.49 -5.84
C SER A 218 15.15 -5.03 -4.51
N ARG A 219 14.32 -5.77 -3.75
CA ARG A 219 14.67 -6.29 -2.41
C ARG A 219 14.61 -7.80 -2.31
N TYR A 220 13.55 -8.44 -2.78
CA TYR A 220 13.43 -9.91 -2.74
C TYR A 220 14.58 -10.58 -3.51
N ARG A 221 15.10 -11.68 -2.97
CA ARG A 221 16.06 -12.58 -3.64
C ARG A 221 15.53 -14.01 -3.63
N ASN A 222 15.78 -14.76 -4.70
CA ASN A 222 15.52 -16.18 -4.78
C ASN A 222 16.38 -16.89 -3.73
N ARG A 223 15.73 -17.74 -2.93
CA ARG A 223 16.34 -18.51 -1.84
C ARG A 223 16.25 -20.02 -2.08
N PHE A 224 15.90 -20.43 -3.30
CA PHE A 224 15.82 -21.81 -3.77
C PHE A 224 16.89 -22.01 -4.85
N SER A 225 18.09 -22.44 -4.44
CA SER A 225 19.28 -22.47 -5.29
C SER A 225 19.29 -23.61 -6.30
N ASP A 226 18.64 -24.73 -5.98
CA ASP A 226 18.70 -25.95 -6.80
C ASP A 226 17.45 -26.13 -7.68
N GLN A 227 16.40 -25.35 -7.45
CA GLN A 227 15.11 -25.53 -8.09
C GLN A 227 14.90 -24.57 -9.26
N PRO A 228 14.29 -25.04 -10.36
CA PRO A 228 13.82 -24.13 -11.41
C PRO A 228 12.68 -23.25 -10.92
N LEU A 229 12.47 -22.12 -11.61
CA LEU A 229 11.30 -21.28 -11.43
C LEU A 229 10.08 -21.95 -12.07
N VAL A 230 8.95 -21.94 -11.38
CA VAL A 230 7.65 -22.36 -11.92
C VAL A 230 6.69 -21.18 -11.86
N LEU A 231 6.35 -20.62 -13.02
CA LEU A 231 5.36 -19.56 -13.16
C LEU A 231 3.96 -20.18 -13.27
N VAL A 232 3.02 -19.72 -12.44
CA VAL A 232 1.61 -20.17 -12.44
C VAL A 232 0.66 -18.97 -12.49
N PRO A 233 -0.58 -19.13 -12.99
CA PRO A 233 -1.58 -18.07 -12.91
C PRO A 233 -2.02 -17.85 -11.46
N CYS A 234 -2.53 -16.65 -11.18
CA CYS A 234 -3.13 -16.32 -9.89
C CYS A 234 -4.43 -17.10 -9.61
N SER A 235 -4.99 -16.88 -8.42
CA SER A 235 -6.31 -17.40 -8.05
C SER A 235 -7.18 -16.31 -7.42
N ALA A 236 -8.50 -16.45 -7.56
CA ALA A 236 -9.46 -15.63 -6.85
C ALA A 236 -9.38 -15.83 -5.32
N THR A 237 -9.14 -17.06 -4.86
CA THR A 237 -8.93 -17.33 -3.44
C THR A 237 -7.51 -16.94 -3.03
N LYS A 238 -7.40 -16.09 -2.02
CA LYS A 238 -6.13 -15.60 -1.44
C LYS A 238 -6.03 -15.98 0.05
N PRO A 239 -4.84 -16.32 0.56
CA PRO A 239 -3.57 -16.48 -0.18
C PRO A 239 -3.64 -17.61 -1.21
N TYR A 240 -2.86 -17.51 -2.29
CA TYR A 240 -3.04 -18.39 -3.45
C TYR A 240 -2.89 -19.86 -3.11
N SER A 241 -1.98 -20.21 -2.19
CA SER A 241 -1.77 -21.57 -1.67
C SER A 241 -3.03 -22.25 -1.13
N ASP A 242 -4.02 -21.47 -0.69
CA ASP A 242 -5.29 -21.98 -0.15
C ASP A 242 -6.34 -22.26 -1.25
N SER A 243 -6.06 -21.85 -2.50
CA SER A 243 -6.93 -22.13 -3.63
C SER A 243 -6.87 -23.60 -4.08
N GLN A 244 -7.93 -24.08 -4.72
CA GLN A 244 -7.96 -25.43 -5.29
C GLN A 244 -6.94 -25.60 -6.43
N SER A 245 -6.76 -24.58 -7.26
CA SER A 245 -5.81 -24.62 -8.39
C SER A 245 -4.37 -24.73 -7.90
N HIS A 246 -3.98 -23.93 -6.91
CA HIS A 246 -2.63 -23.98 -6.35
C HIS A 246 -2.36 -25.26 -5.58
N ARG A 247 -3.36 -25.89 -4.95
CA ARG A 247 -3.20 -27.25 -4.42
C ARG A 247 -2.85 -28.27 -5.51
N GLN A 248 -3.51 -28.20 -6.67
CA GLN A 248 -3.20 -29.07 -7.80
C GLN A 248 -1.81 -28.80 -8.38
N PHE A 249 -1.42 -27.53 -8.53
CA PHE A 249 -0.05 -27.17 -8.93
C PHE A 249 0.96 -27.69 -7.92
N HIS A 250 0.71 -27.51 -6.63
CA HIS A 250 1.56 -28.04 -5.57
C HIS A 250 1.68 -29.56 -5.65
N ASP A 251 0.57 -30.26 -5.92
CA ASP A 251 0.55 -31.71 -6.04
C ASP A 251 1.37 -32.21 -7.26
N ALA A 252 1.44 -31.43 -8.34
CA ALA A 252 2.31 -31.72 -9.49
C ALA A 252 3.78 -31.34 -9.20
N ILE A 253 4.03 -30.21 -8.53
CA ILE A 253 5.38 -29.69 -8.26
C ILE A 253 6.09 -30.50 -7.18
N GLN A 254 5.40 -30.88 -6.11
CA GLN A 254 5.96 -31.63 -4.97
C GLN A 254 7.27 -31.02 -4.44
N TRP A 255 7.31 -29.71 -4.23
CA TRP A 255 8.48 -28.98 -3.71
C TRP A 255 9.73 -29.00 -4.63
N ARG A 256 9.61 -29.43 -5.89
CA ARG A 256 10.73 -29.53 -6.84
C ARG A 256 10.95 -28.28 -7.69
N GLY A 257 10.16 -27.23 -7.47
CA GLY A 257 10.19 -25.99 -8.22
C GLY A 257 9.77 -24.84 -7.32
N HIS A 258 10.42 -23.68 -7.48
CA HIS A 258 10.02 -22.47 -6.78
C HIS A 258 8.80 -21.86 -7.48
N THR A 259 7.66 -21.82 -6.80
CA THR A 259 6.40 -21.30 -7.37
C THR A 259 6.32 -19.78 -7.26
N VAL A 260 6.11 -19.11 -8.39
CA VAL A 260 5.80 -17.68 -8.46
C VAL A 260 4.49 -17.50 -9.22
N SER A 261 3.56 -16.73 -8.65
CA SER A 261 2.28 -16.43 -9.30
C SER A 261 2.39 -15.18 -10.15
N MET A 262 1.81 -15.19 -11.35
CA MET A 262 1.65 -14.01 -12.18
C MET A 262 0.22 -13.47 -12.06
N THR A 263 0.07 -12.15 -12.03
CA THR A 263 -1.24 -11.49 -11.97
C THR A 263 -1.20 -10.04 -12.43
N SER A 264 -2.33 -9.53 -12.93
CA SER A 264 -2.62 -8.09 -13.01
C SER A 264 -3.54 -7.75 -11.84
N PRO A 265 -3.33 -6.61 -11.15
CA PRO A 265 -2.41 -5.51 -11.47
C PRO A 265 -1.02 -5.64 -10.81
N ILE A 266 -0.71 -6.72 -10.09
CA ILE A 266 0.47 -6.73 -9.18
C ILE A 266 1.79 -7.07 -9.87
N GLY A 267 1.78 -7.87 -10.93
CA GLY A 267 2.99 -8.38 -11.57
C GLY A 267 3.30 -9.82 -11.15
N VAL A 268 4.44 -10.02 -10.49
CA VAL A 268 4.91 -11.33 -10.02
C VAL A 268 4.87 -11.42 -8.49
N VAL A 269 4.42 -12.55 -7.97
CA VAL A 269 4.27 -12.78 -6.53
C VAL A 269 4.97 -14.09 -6.16
N PRO A 270 6.20 -14.04 -5.62
CA PRO A 270 6.83 -15.21 -5.02
C PRO A 270 5.96 -15.78 -3.90
N GLN A 271 5.95 -17.12 -3.76
CA GLN A 271 5.05 -17.78 -2.82
C GLN A 271 5.27 -17.32 -1.37
N GLU A 272 6.49 -16.93 -1.03
CA GLU A 272 6.87 -16.37 0.27
C GLU A 272 6.16 -15.05 0.59
N LEU A 273 5.78 -14.30 -0.43
CA LEU A 273 5.14 -12.99 -0.33
C LEU A 273 3.65 -13.03 -0.66
N GLU A 274 3.05 -14.21 -0.87
CA GLU A 274 1.63 -14.34 -1.24
C GLU A 274 0.67 -13.76 -0.18
N THR A 275 1.09 -13.71 1.09
CA THR A 275 0.32 -13.09 2.17
C THR A 275 0.56 -11.59 2.35
N THR A 276 1.60 -11.07 1.69
CA THR A 276 2.05 -9.69 1.87
C THR A 276 1.12 -8.74 1.12
N TYR A 277 0.69 -7.66 1.77
CA TYR A 277 -0.14 -6.64 1.12
C TYR A 277 0.61 -5.98 -0.06
N PRO A 278 -0.03 -5.79 -1.23
CA PRO A 278 -1.44 -6.06 -1.56
C PRO A 278 -1.70 -7.43 -2.22
N ALA A 279 -0.74 -8.34 -2.31
CA ALA A 279 -0.89 -9.64 -2.98
C ALA A 279 -2.05 -10.49 -2.45
N GLN A 280 -2.33 -10.42 -1.15
CA GLN A 280 -3.49 -11.08 -0.55
C GLN A 280 -4.80 -10.25 -0.62
N HIS A 281 -4.74 -8.96 -0.96
CA HIS A 281 -5.81 -7.97 -0.76
C HIS A 281 -6.15 -7.19 -2.03
N TYR A 282 -6.47 -7.89 -3.10
CA TYR A 282 -7.01 -7.26 -4.30
C TYR A 282 -8.17 -8.08 -4.85
N ASP A 283 -9.01 -7.46 -5.67
CA ASP A 283 -10.02 -8.13 -6.47
C ASP A 283 -9.91 -7.61 -7.89
N ALA A 284 -9.58 -8.50 -8.83
CA ALA A 284 -9.32 -8.15 -10.22
C ALA A 284 -10.47 -8.60 -11.10
N VAL A 285 -10.78 -7.79 -12.12
CA VAL A 285 -11.76 -8.15 -13.13
C VAL A 285 -11.18 -9.26 -14.02
N VAL A 286 -11.64 -10.50 -13.81
CA VAL A 286 -11.18 -11.66 -14.59
C VAL A 286 -12.04 -11.83 -15.84
N THR A 287 -11.65 -11.19 -16.94
CA THR A 287 -12.31 -11.31 -18.25
C THR A 287 -11.52 -12.17 -19.25
N GLY A 288 -10.23 -12.42 -18.96
CA GLY A 288 -9.29 -12.97 -19.95
C GLY A 288 -8.85 -11.93 -21.00
N ASP A 289 -9.36 -10.69 -20.91
CA ASP A 289 -9.01 -9.60 -21.80
C ASP A 289 -7.99 -8.70 -21.11
N TRP A 290 -6.72 -8.82 -21.51
CA TRP A 290 -5.61 -8.06 -20.97
C TRP A 290 -5.29 -6.90 -21.90
N SER A 291 -5.23 -5.69 -21.34
CA SER A 291 -4.76 -4.53 -22.08
C SER A 291 -3.25 -4.59 -22.32
N GLU A 292 -2.77 -3.89 -23.36
CA GLU A 292 -1.33 -3.77 -23.62
C GLU A 292 -0.58 -3.16 -22.43
N ASP A 293 -1.20 -2.20 -21.71
CA ASP A 293 -0.60 -1.58 -20.54
C ASP A 293 -0.40 -2.60 -19.40
N GLU A 294 -1.37 -3.50 -19.18
CA GLU A 294 -1.24 -4.60 -18.22
C GLU A 294 -0.17 -5.61 -18.63
N ILE A 295 -0.14 -6.01 -19.91
CA ILE A 295 0.87 -6.92 -20.44
C ILE A 295 2.27 -6.31 -20.30
N ALA A 296 2.44 -5.05 -20.69
CA ALA A 296 3.70 -4.34 -20.62
C ALA A 296 4.18 -4.18 -19.17
N PHE A 297 3.28 -3.82 -18.26
CA PHE A 297 3.59 -3.70 -16.83
C PHE A 297 4.06 -5.03 -16.25
N VAL A 298 3.28 -6.11 -16.39
CA VAL A 298 3.64 -7.41 -15.81
C VAL A 298 4.90 -8.00 -16.47
N ALA A 299 5.10 -7.77 -17.78
CA ALA A 299 6.33 -8.17 -18.47
C ALA A 299 7.56 -7.44 -17.91
N GLU A 300 7.47 -6.13 -17.67
CA GLU A 300 8.57 -5.37 -17.08
C GLU A 300 8.89 -5.85 -15.65
N VAL A 301 7.86 -6.12 -14.84
CA VAL A 301 8.06 -6.67 -13.49
C VAL A 301 8.71 -8.05 -13.54
N LEU A 302 8.25 -8.94 -14.41
CA LEU A 302 8.85 -10.28 -14.59
C LEU A 302 10.30 -10.19 -15.11
N ARG A 303 10.58 -9.29 -16.06
CA ARG A 303 11.93 -9.06 -16.58
C ARG A 303 12.88 -8.63 -15.45
N ARG A 304 12.51 -7.60 -14.68
CA ARG A 304 13.30 -7.13 -13.53
C ARG A 304 13.48 -8.22 -12.48
N TYR A 305 12.44 -9.01 -12.22
CA TYR A 305 12.49 -10.14 -11.30
C TYR A 305 13.50 -11.20 -11.75
N LEU A 306 13.48 -11.61 -13.02
CA LEU A 306 14.43 -12.59 -13.57
C LEU A 306 15.85 -12.03 -13.69
N THR A 307 16.03 -10.74 -13.97
CA THR A 307 17.37 -10.12 -13.96
C THR A 307 18.00 -10.13 -12.56
N ARG A 308 17.17 -10.03 -11.51
CA ARG A 308 17.64 -10.01 -10.12
C ARG A 308 17.86 -11.41 -9.54
N ASN A 309 17.21 -12.42 -10.09
CA ASN A 309 17.13 -13.75 -9.49
C ASN A 309 17.63 -14.83 -10.45
N ASP A 310 18.62 -15.59 -10.02
CA ASP A 310 19.17 -16.69 -10.80
C ASP A 310 18.26 -17.93 -10.72
N TYR A 311 18.00 -18.52 -11.89
CA TYR A 311 17.32 -19.80 -12.04
C TYR A 311 17.97 -20.62 -13.15
N SER A 312 17.96 -21.95 -13.02
CA SER A 312 18.46 -22.86 -14.04
C SER A 312 17.62 -22.85 -15.32
N ARG A 313 16.31 -22.72 -15.16
CA ARG A 313 15.29 -22.57 -16.22
C ARG A 313 13.99 -22.03 -15.65
N VAL A 314 13.13 -21.54 -16.52
CA VAL A 314 11.76 -21.12 -16.21
C VAL A 314 10.78 -22.13 -16.79
N ILE A 315 9.94 -22.72 -15.94
CA ILE A 315 8.81 -23.54 -16.35
C ILE A 315 7.56 -22.65 -16.33
N ALA A 316 7.11 -22.23 -17.51
CA ALA A 316 5.94 -21.40 -17.70
C ALA A 316 4.67 -22.26 -17.75
N HIS A 317 4.04 -22.46 -16.59
CA HIS A 317 2.78 -23.19 -16.45
C HIS A 317 1.59 -22.22 -16.36
N VAL A 318 1.41 -21.45 -17.42
CA VAL A 318 0.41 -20.39 -17.52
C VAL A 318 -0.51 -20.61 -18.71
N PRO A 319 -1.80 -20.25 -18.61
CA PRO A 319 -2.73 -20.40 -19.73
C PRO A 319 -2.36 -19.44 -20.87
N GLU A 320 -3.09 -19.59 -21.97
CA GLU A 320 -3.24 -18.50 -22.95
C GLU A 320 -3.97 -17.30 -22.29
N ASP A 321 -4.36 -16.26 -23.04
CA ASP A 321 -5.02 -15.05 -22.51
C ASP A 321 -4.08 -14.13 -21.69
N GLY A 322 -3.07 -13.57 -22.35
CA GLY A 322 -2.14 -12.56 -21.80
C GLY A 322 -0.94 -13.12 -21.05
N TYR A 323 -1.12 -14.15 -20.22
CA TYR A 323 0.00 -14.72 -19.43
C TYR A 323 1.14 -15.28 -20.28
N ARG A 324 0.79 -16.10 -21.29
CA ARG A 324 1.76 -16.66 -22.22
C ARG A 324 2.47 -15.57 -23.02
N GLU A 325 1.74 -14.55 -23.47
CA GLU A 325 2.30 -13.41 -24.20
C GLU A 325 3.33 -12.65 -23.37
N ILE A 326 3.05 -12.41 -22.09
CA ILE A 326 4.01 -11.82 -21.15
C ILE A 326 5.29 -12.66 -21.08
N CYS A 327 5.17 -13.98 -20.88
CA CYS A 327 6.32 -14.88 -20.79
C CYS A 327 7.15 -14.85 -22.08
N GLU A 328 6.52 -14.96 -23.24
CA GLU A 328 7.20 -14.93 -24.54
C GLU A 328 7.84 -13.56 -24.85
N ARG A 329 7.28 -12.46 -24.34
CA ARG A 329 7.89 -11.13 -24.45
C ARG A 329 9.18 -11.05 -23.64
N VAL A 330 9.16 -11.57 -22.42
CA VAL A 330 10.32 -11.60 -21.52
C VAL A 330 11.38 -12.59 -22.01
N GLU A 331 11.00 -13.77 -22.51
CA GLU A 331 11.92 -14.75 -23.10
C GLU A 331 12.73 -14.16 -24.28
N ARG A 332 12.12 -13.27 -25.07
CA ARG A 332 12.78 -12.62 -26.21
C ARG A 332 13.64 -11.42 -25.81
N ASP A 333 13.60 -10.98 -24.55
CA ASP A 333 14.38 -9.84 -24.08
C ASP A 333 15.88 -10.21 -23.99
N PRO A 334 16.78 -9.44 -24.63
CA PRO A 334 18.22 -9.73 -24.61
C PRO A 334 18.87 -9.73 -23.23
N ALA A 335 18.24 -9.14 -22.21
CA ALA A 335 18.73 -9.14 -20.83
C ALA A 335 18.43 -10.46 -20.09
N ILE A 336 17.65 -11.36 -20.68
CA ILE A 336 17.19 -12.61 -20.07
C ILE A 336 17.95 -13.78 -20.69
N ASP A 337 18.83 -14.41 -19.89
CA ASP A 337 19.65 -15.57 -20.27
C ASP A 337 19.21 -16.83 -19.52
N VAL A 338 17.90 -17.10 -19.52
CA VAL A 338 17.31 -18.31 -18.93
C VAL A 338 16.30 -18.90 -19.90
N SER A 339 16.35 -20.22 -20.09
CA SER A 339 15.47 -20.92 -21.03
C SER A 339 14.05 -21.07 -20.46
N PHE A 340 13.04 -20.91 -21.31
CA PHE A 340 11.64 -21.13 -20.97
C PHE A 340 11.14 -22.49 -21.48
N GLU A 341 10.36 -23.18 -20.66
CA GLU A 341 9.67 -24.43 -20.98
C GLU A 341 8.17 -24.25 -20.68
N TYR A 342 7.32 -24.35 -21.71
CA TYR A 342 5.87 -24.14 -21.59
C TYR A 342 5.15 -25.47 -21.40
N THR A 343 4.38 -25.59 -20.31
CA THR A 343 3.76 -26.87 -19.90
C THR A 343 2.23 -26.85 -19.85
N CYS A 344 1.60 -25.68 -19.99
CA CYS A 344 0.14 -25.59 -20.09
C CYS A 344 -0.28 -25.86 -21.54
N VAL A 345 -1.13 -26.87 -21.75
CA VAL A 345 -1.65 -27.21 -23.09
C VAL A 345 -2.93 -26.42 -23.38
N ASP A 346 -4.00 -26.64 -22.60
CA ASP A 346 -5.28 -25.94 -22.76
C ASP A 346 -5.68 -25.19 -21.48
N HIS A 347 -5.78 -25.91 -20.37
CA HIS A 347 -6.15 -25.36 -19.07
C HIS A 347 -5.09 -25.71 -18.02
N PRO A 348 -4.65 -24.77 -17.16
CA PRO A 348 -3.57 -25.01 -16.20
C PRO A 348 -3.84 -26.19 -15.27
N THR A 349 -5.08 -26.33 -14.80
CA THR A 349 -5.47 -27.45 -13.91
C THR A 349 -6.01 -28.67 -14.65
N GLY A 350 -5.82 -28.78 -15.97
CA GLY A 350 -6.20 -29.97 -16.73
C GLY A 350 -5.22 -31.12 -16.49
N ASP A 351 -5.71 -32.36 -16.53
CA ASP A 351 -4.90 -33.56 -16.26
C ASP A 351 -3.64 -33.63 -17.15
N GLU A 352 -3.75 -33.26 -18.43
CA GLU A 352 -2.63 -33.21 -19.37
C GLU A 352 -1.60 -32.14 -18.96
N SER A 353 -2.02 -30.89 -18.74
CA SER A 353 -1.14 -29.81 -18.30
C SER A 353 -0.43 -30.13 -16.98
N LEU A 354 -1.14 -30.70 -15.99
CA LEU A 354 -0.54 -31.12 -14.72
C LEU A 354 0.44 -32.28 -14.90
N GLY A 355 0.16 -33.18 -15.86
CA GLY A 355 1.07 -34.25 -16.28
C GLY A 355 2.38 -33.71 -16.86
N GLU A 356 2.31 -32.75 -17.78
CA GLU A 356 3.46 -32.08 -18.39
C GLU A 356 4.27 -31.27 -17.36
N LEU A 357 3.59 -30.54 -16.47
CA LEU A 357 4.25 -29.84 -15.36
C LEU A 357 5.04 -30.80 -14.47
N ASN A 358 4.43 -31.92 -14.07
CA ASN A 358 5.11 -32.94 -13.28
C ASN A 358 6.28 -33.57 -14.05
N ALA A 359 6.12 -33.79 -15.36
CA ALA A 359 7.16 -34.34 -16.24
C ALA A 359 8.37 -33.40 -16.36
N ALA A 360 8.14 -32.10 -16.55
CA ALA A 360 9.18 -31.08 -16.62
C ALA A 360 10.04 -31.04 -15.34
N LEU A 361 9.43 -31.30 -14.18
CA LEU A 361 10.09 -31.33 -12.87
C LEU A 361 10.64 -32.71 -12.47
N GLN A 362 10.68 -33.70 -13.37
CA GLN A 362 11.28 -35.00 -13.06
C GLN A 362 12.80 -34.89 -12.88
N GLY A 363 13.28 -35.40 -11.75
CA GLY A 363 14.71 -35.41 -11.42
C GLY A 363 15.19 -34.17 -10.65
N GLU A 364 14.38 -33.11 -10.57
CA GLU A 364 14.70 -31.92 -9.77
C GLU A 364 14.64 -32.22 -8.26
N PRO A 365 15.54 -31.63 -7.46
CA PRO A 365 15.57 -31.85 -6.01
C PRO A 365 14.41 -31.13 -5.32
N ALA A 366 13.76 -31.82 -4.38
CA ALA A 366 12.71 -31.23 -3.57
C ALA A 366 13.30 -30.45 -2.38
N TYR A 367 12.94 -29.17 -2.23
CA TYR A 367 13.26 -28.42 -1.01
C TYR A 367 12.39 -28.88 0.16
N SER A 368 12.85 -28.62 1.38
CA SER A 368 12.11 -29.05 2.56
C SER A 368 11.02 -28.04 2.95
N LYS A 369 9.98 -28.50 3.64
CA LYS A 369 8.98 -27.60 4.23
C LYS A 369 9.61 -26.56 5.16
N ARG A 370 10.62 -26.98 5.96
CA ARG A 370 11.33 -26.10 6.89
C ARG A 370 12.08 -24.99 6.15
N GLU A 371 12.75 -25.35 5.06
CA GLU A 371 13.44 -24.40 4.18
C GLU A 371 12.45 -23.36 3.62
N ARG A 372 11.27 -23.77 3.14
CA ARG A 372 10.22 -22.82 2.72
C ARG A 372 9.82 -21.87 3.84
N GLU A 373 9.62 -22.37 5.06
CA GLU A 373 9.22 -21.54 6.20
C GLU A 373 10.31 -20.51 6.57
N HIS A 374 11.58 -20.91 6.53
CA HIS A 374 12.71 -20.00 6.76
C HIS A 374 12.82 -18.95 5.64
N ASN A 375 12.74 -19.38 4.37
CA ASN A 375 12.78 -18.48 3.21
C ASN A 375 11.61 -17.48 3.24
N THR A 376 10.43 -17.91 3.69
CA THR A 376 9.26 -17.03 3.87
C THR A 376 9.55 -15.89 4.83
N VAL A 377 10.09 -16.20 6.01
CA VAL A 377 10.42 -15.18 7.02
C VAL A 377 11.46 -14.20 6.49
N ARG A 378 12.52 -14.71 5.83
CA ARG A 378 13.58 -13.88 5.24
C ARG A 378 13.06 -12.99 4.12
N ALA A 379 12.24 -13.52 3.22
CA ALA A 379 11.64 -12.76 2.13
C ALA A 379 10.73 -11.62 2.62
N ILE A 380 9.92 -11.87 3.67
CA ILE A 380 9.09 -10.82 4.28
C ILE A 380 10.00 -9.72 4.88
N ALA A 381 11.09 -10.10 5.53
CA ALA A 381 12.05 -9.15 6.06
C ALA A 381 12.72 -8.33 4.94
N ASP A 382 13.16 -8.97 3.85
CA ASP A 382 13.72 -8.27 2.69
C ASP A 382 12.73 -7.24 2.14
N TYR A 383 11.47 -7.67 1.96
CA TYR A 383 10.42 -6.83 1.42
C TYR A 383 10.14 -5.60 2.30
N LEU A 384 9.98 -5.79 3.62
CA LEU A 384 9.57 -4.73 4.53
C LEU A 384 10.72 -3.81 4.94
N LEU A 385 11.89 -4.39 5.21
CA LEU A 385 12.97 -3.71 5.91
C LEU A 385 14.10 -3.28 4.95
N GLY A 386 14.34 -4.01 3.86
CA GLY A 386 15.36 -3.63 2.87
C GLY A 386 16.06 -4.81 2.23
N ASP A 387 16.79 -4.59 1.13
CA ASP A 387 17.59 -5.63 0.46
C ASP A 387 18.57 -6.27 1.45
N GLY A 388 18.55 -7.60 1.55
CA GLY A 388 19.42 -8.39 2.42
C GLY A 388 18.99 -8.46 3.89
N ALA A 389 17.95 -7.73 4.30
CA ALA A 389 17.52 -7.68 5.70
C ALA A 389 17.15 -9.07 6.27
N GLY A 390 16.60 -9.97 5.44
CA GLY A 390 16.31 -11.33 5.86
C GLY A 390 17.55 -12.14 6.26
N ASP A 391 18.67 -11.93 5.58
CA ASP A 391 19.93 -12.60 5.93
C ASP A 391 20.63 -11.93 7.11
N GLU A 392 20.61 -10.60 7.18
CA GLU A 392 21.14 -9.86 8.33
C GLU A 392 20.43 -10.24 9.65
N LEU A 393 19.11 -10.36 9.59
CA LEU A 393 18.30 -10.63 10.78
C LEU A 393 18.19 -12.12 11.09
N PHE A 394 18.00 -12.95 10.07
CA PHE A 394 17.59 -14.33 10.22
C PHE A 394 18.48 -15.30 9.44
N GLY A 395 19.61 -14.82 8.93
CA GLY A 395 20.62 -15.59 8.21
C GLY A 395 21.30 -16.64 9.08
N GLY A 396 21.70 -17.72 8.42
CA GLY A 396 22.10 -19.00 8.99
C GLY A 396 21.92 -20.07 7.93
N ASP A 397 22.75 -21.11 7.94
CA ASP A 397 22.82 -22.10 6.87
C ASP A 397 21.60 -23.04 6.91
N ALA A 398 20.55 -22.70 6.15
CA ALA A 398 19.31 -23.47 6.08
C ALA A 398 19.50 -24.88 5.47
N SER A 399 20.64 -25.11 4.81
CA SER A 399 20.98 -26.33 4.07
C SER A 399 21.38 -27.51 4.97
N GLY A 400 21.65 -27.29 6.26
CA GLY A 400 22.02 -28.38 7.18
C GLY A 400 23.30 -29.15 6.79
N SER A 401 24.08 -28.68 5.79
CA SER A 401 25.42 -29.23 5.53
C SER A 401 26.39 -28.63 6.54
N GLY A 402 26.69 -29.43 7.56
CA GLY A 402 27.36 -28.98 8.77
C GLY A 402 28.76 -28.40 8.60
N ASP A 403 28.99 -27.31 9.32
CA ASP A 403 30.08 -27.15 10.31
C ASP A 403 29.82 -25.98 11.30
N GLY A 404 28.64 -25.35 11.25
CA GLY A 404 28.22 -24.36 12.25
C GLY A 404 29.00 -23.04 12.18
N ARG A 405 29.62 -22.74 11.03
CA ARG A 405 30.30 -21.46 10.81
C ARG A 405 29.93 -20.91 9.42
N GLY A 406 28.71 -20.38 9.32
CA GLY A 406 28.39 -19.42 8.26
C GLY A 406 29.39 -18.27 8.30
N ALA A 407 29.85 -17.83 7.13
CA ALA A 407 31.06 -17.02 6.96
C ALA A 407 31.01 -15.62 7.61
N ASP A 408 29.83 -15.12 8.03
CA ASP A 408 29.67 -13.74 8.52
C ASP A 408 28.87 -13.61 9.84
N GLY A 409 28.79 -14.66 10.67
CA GLY A 409 28.30 -14.52 12.05
C GLY A 409 26.78 -14.34 12.24
N ALA A 410 25.97 -14.49 11.18
CA ALA A 410 24.50 -14.55 11.31
C ALA A 410 24.05 -15.84 12.01
N ALA A 411 23.27 -15.68 13.09
CA ALA A 411 22.82 -16.76 13.97
C ALA A 411 21.57 -17.46 13.42
N ASP A 412 21.57 -18.80 13.47
CA ASP A 412 20.56 -19.64 12.85
C ASP A 412 19.17 -19.39 13.47
N ILE A 413 18.09 -19.59 12.71
CA ILE A 413 16.72 -19.44 13.23
C ILE A 413 15.99 -20.78 13.29
N ARG A 414 14.99 -20.84 14.19
CA ARG A 414 13.98 -21.90 14.20
C ARG A 414 12.61 -21.30 13.95
N THR A 415 11.81 -21.99 13.14
CA THR A 415 10.39 -21.67 12.95
C THR A 415 9.52 -22.67 13.72
N THR A 416 8.48 -22.16 14.38
CA THR A 416 7.38 -22.98 14.92
C THR A 416 6.04 -22.40 14.48
N GLY A 417 4.94 -23.05 14.86
CA GLY A 417 3.60 -22.68 14.40
C GLY A 417 3.25 -23.31 13.06
N ARG A 418 2.09 -22.93 12.52
CA ARG A 418 1.63 -23.39 11.21
C ARG A 418 1.54 -22.19 10.29
N TYR A 419 2.19 -22.24 9.14
CA TYR A 419 2.01 -21.24 8.08
C TYR A 419 0.51 -20.93 7.85
N PRO A 420 0.10 -19.66 7.72
CA PRO A 420 0.92 -18.43 7.68
C PRO A 420 1.12 -17.73 9.04
N LYS A 421 1.15 -18.47 10.16
CA LYS A 421 1.35 -17.95 11.52
C LYS A 421 2.66 -18.47 12.14
N LEU A 422 3.76 -18.27 11.42
CA LEU A 422 5.07 -18.72 11.86
C LEU A 422 5.58 -17.86 13.03
N GLN A 423 6.15 -18.50 14.04
CA GLN A 423 6.92 -17.85 15.09
C GLN A 423 8.41 -18.06 14.82
N VAL A 424 9.19 -17.00 14.96
CA VAL A 424 10.63 -16.98 14.68
C VAL A 424 11.39 -16.93 15.98
N TRP A 425 12.30 -17.88 16.17
CA TRP A 425 13.07 -18.05 17.40
C TRP A 425 14.56 -18.04 17.10
N GLY A 426 15.34 -17.44 17.99
CA GLY A 426 16.80 -17.56 17.97
C GLY A 426 17.26 -19.01 18.16
N ASP A 427 18.51 -19.28 17.79
CA ASP A 427 19.16 -20.57 17.92
C ASP A 427 19.64 -20.90 19.33
N ASP A 428 19.92 -19.88 20.16
CA ASP A 428 20.32 -20.05 21.57
C ASP A 428 19.16 -20.65 22.40
N PRO A 429 19.25 -21.94 22.77
CA PRO A 429 18.19 -22.61 23.52
C PRO A 429 18.12 -22.14 24.98
N ASP A 430 19.16 -21.49 25.49
CA ASP A 430 19.25 -21.02 26.88
C ASP A 430 18.72 -19.57 27.02
N ALA A 431 18.46 -18.88 25.90
CA ALA A 431 17.93 -17.51 25.88
C ALA A 431 16.39 -17.44 26.05
N GLY A 432 15.68 -18.57 25.90
CA GLY A 432 14.23 -18.66 26.05
C GLY A 432 13.76 -19.01 27.47
N ARG A 433 12.43 -19.02 27.70
CA ARG A 433 11.86 -19.59 28.93
C ARG A 433 11.90 -21.11 28.88
N GLU A 434 11.82 -21.76 30.05
CA GLU A 434 11.78 -23.22 30.12
C GLU A 434 10.66 -23.80 29.23
N GLY A 435 11.05 -24.62 28.25
CA GLY A 435 10.14 -25.23 27.26
C GLY A 435 10.02 -24.49 25.93
N GLU A 436 10.61 -23.30 25.78
CA GLU A 436 10.71 -22.57 24.52
C GLU A 436 11.94 -23.03 23.72
N PRO A 437 11.90 -22.96 22.37
CA PRO A 437 13.01 -23.42 21.53
C PRO A 437 14.23 -22.47 21.51
N GLY A 438 14.09 -21.29 22.11
CA GLY A 438 15.06 -20.20 22.19
C GLY A 438 14.35 -18.88 22.53
N GLU A 439 15.01 -17.74 22.40
CA GLU A 439 14.36 -16.43 22.55
C GLU A 439 13.50 -16.10 21.32
N GLN A 440 12.25 -15.68 21.53
CA GLN A 440 11.37 -15.34 20.42
C GLN A 440 11.76 -13.99 19.81
N LEU A 441 11.99 -13.94 18.50
CA LEU A 441 12.41 -12.74 17.78
C LEU A 441 11.24 -12.02 17.11
N ALA A 442 10.37 -12.78 16.44
CA ALA A 442 9.25 -12.21 15.71
C ALA A 442 8.10 -13.22 15.55
N THR A 443 6.95 -12.72 15.11
CA THR A 443 5.82 -13.55 14.66
C THR A 443 5.32 -13.03 13.31
N MET A 444 5.11 -13.93 12.36
CA MET A 444 4.46 -13.61 11.09
C MET A 444 2.98 -13.28 11.34
N VAL A 445 2.55 -12.10 10.88
CA VAL A 445 1.17 -11.63 10.93
C VAL A 445 0.49 -12.02 9.61
N PRO A 446 -0.41 -13.02 9.62
CA PRO A 446 -0.98 -13.60 8.40
C PRO A 446 -1.91 -12.66 7.65
N GLN A 447 -2.46 -11.66 8.34
CA GLN A 447 -3.44 -10.76 7.76
C GLN A 447 -2.81 -9.82 6.73
N TYR A 448 -1.54 -9.46 6.85
CA TYR A 448 -0.89 -8.54 5.90
C TYR A 448 0.49 -9.02 5.43
N GLY A 449 0.90 -10.23 5.82
CA GLY A 449 2.23 -10.78 5.54
C GLY A 449 3.35 -9.92 6.12
N THR A 450 3.22 -9.53 7.40
CA THR A 450 4.24 -8.73 8.09
C THR A 450 4.93 -9.51 9.22
N LEU A 451 6.03 -8.98 9.74
CA LEU A 451 6.68 -9.50 10.95
C LEU A 451 6.36 -8.58 12.12
N SER A 452 5.84 -9.13 13.19
CA SER A 452 5.65 -8.44 14.48
C SER A 452 6.84 -8.78 15.37
N PHE A 453 7.74 -7.82 15.59
CA PHE A 453 8.94 -8.04 16.40
C PHE A 453 8.65 -8.05 17.91
N THR A 454 9.43 -8.84 18.63
CA THR A 454 9.58 -8.76 20.09
C THR A 454 10.68 -7.75 20.45
N LEU A 455 10.88 -7.46 21.74
CA LEU A 455 12.02 -6.65 22.18
C LEU A 455 13.37 -7.29 21.81
N ALA A 456 13.47 -8.61 21.89
CA ALA A 456 14.67 -9.34 21.48
C ALA A 456 14.93 -9.21 19.98
N GLY A 457 13.89 -9.41 19.16
CA GLY A 457 14.00 -9.22 17.72
C GLY A 457 14.33 -7.78 17.33
N ALA A 458 13.75 -6.79 18.01
CA ALA A 458 14.06 -5.38 17.80
C ALA A 458 15.52 -5.04 18.17
N ARG A 459 16.06 -5.59 19.27
CA ARG A 459 17.49 -5.44 19.62
C ARG A 459 18.39 -6.08 18.57
N ARG A 460 18.02 -7.27 18.09
CA ARG A 460 18.75 -7.96 17.02
C ARG A 460 18.72 -7.15 15.72
N TRP A 461 17.59 -6.53 15.40
CA TRP A 461 17.46 -5.65 14.25
C TRP A 461 18.29 -4.39 14.38
N LEU A 462 18.28 -3.75 15.54
CA LEU A 462 19.12 -2.58 15.80
C LEU A 462 20.63 -2.90 15.69
N ALA A 463 21.01 -4.13 16.01
CA ALA A 463 22.40 -4.59 16.02
C ALA A 463 22.88 -5.15 14.67
N SER A 464 22.00 -5.32 13.67
CA SER A 464 22.37 -5.84 12.35
C SER A 464 22.66 -4.70 11.36
N ASP A 465 23.17 -5.05 10.17
CA ASP A 465 23.42 -4.07 9.10
C ASP A 465 22.16 -3.80 8.23
N ALA A 466 21.02 -4.42 8.59
CA ALA A 466 19.76 -4.16 7.91
C ALA A 466 19.28 -2.72 8.17
N PRO A 467 18.67 -2.03 7.19
CA PRO A 467 18.06 -0.73 7.44
C PRO A 467 17.05 -0.83 8.59
N THR A 468 17.23 0.02 9.60
CA THR A 468 16.33 0.13 10.75
C THR A 468 15.33 1.25 10.54
N LYS A 469 14.20 1.19 11.24
CA LYS A 469 13.22 2.27 11.28
C LYS A 469 13.11 2.78 12.71
N ARG A 470 13.81 3.87 13.00
CA ARG A 470 14.00 4.43 14.35
C ARG A 470 13.03 5.59 14.59
N ASP A 471 12.40 5.54 15.76
CA ASP A 471 11.57 6.58 16.35
C ASP A 471 12.26 6.98 17.67
N GLU A 472 12.99 8.10 17.66
CA GLU A 472 13.71 8.60 18.83
C GLU A 472 12.76 9.44 19.70
N ILE A 473 12.63 9.08 20.98
CA ILE A 473 11.74 9.75 21.93
C ILE A 473 12.50 10.42 23.07
N ASP A 474 11.88 11.44 23.67
CA ASP A 474 12.42 12.13 24.85
C ASP A 474 12.42 11.22 26.09
N ALA A 475 12.90 11.72 27.24
CA ALA A 475 13.15 10.97 28.46
C ALA A 475 11.87 10.56 29.23
N PHE A 476 11.07 9.68 28.62
CA PHE A 476 9.91 9.02 29.23
C PHE A 476 9.82 7.53 28.85
N VAL A 477 8.95 6.80 29.53
CA VAL A 477 8.62 5.40 29.21
C VAL A 477 7.21 5.39 28.60
N PRO A 478 7.03 4.99 27.34
CA PRO A 478 5.72 5.00 26.71
C PRO A 478 4.82 3.91 27.30
N HIS A 479 3.59 4.29 27.64
CA HIS A 479 2.54 3.37 28.08
C HIS A 479 1.36 3.45 27.12
N GLY A 480 1.28 2.49 26.19
CA GLY A 480 0.27 2.46 25.13
C GLY A 480 0.80 3.03 23.82
N SER A 481 0.99 4.35 23.75
CA SER A 481 1.40 5.01 22.50
C SER A 481 2.47 6.07 22.74
N VAL A 482 3.25 6.35 21.71
CA VAL A 482 4.09 7.55 21.59
C VAL A 482 3.25 8.62 20.89
N LEU A 483 3.18 9.80 21.49
CA LEU A 483 2.55 10.97 20.85
C LEU A 483 3.63 11.77 20.13
N ALA A 484 3.29 12.40 19.00
CA ALA A 484 4.23 13.19 18.19
C ALA A 484 5.06 14.22 19.00
N PRO A 485 4.50 14.96 19.99
CA PRO A 485 5.29 15.87 20.84
C PRO A 485 6.40 15.21 21.67
N GLY A 486 6.37 13.89 21.84
CA GLY A 486 7.40 13.13 22.53
C GLY A 486 8.50 12.60 21.60
N VAL A 487 8.34 12.74 20.29
CA VAL A 487 9.32 12.35 19.27
C VAL A 487 10.34 13.48 19.10
N VAL A 488 11.62 13.11 19.10
CA VAL A 488 12.76 14.01 18.94
C VAL A 488 13.30 13.94 17.51
N ASP A 489 13.35 12.73 16.95
CA ASP A 489 13.80 12.45 15.59
C ASP A 489 13.18 11.14 15.09
N ALA A 490 13.05 10.97 13.78
CA ALA A 490 12.52 9.74 13.18
C ALA A 490 13.06 9.53 11.75
N ASP A 491 13.25 8.27 11.35
CA ASP A 491 13.75 7.95 10.01
C ASP A 491 12.73 8.34 8.91
N ASP A 492 13.19 9.08 7.88
CA ASP A 492 12.37 9.57 6.75
C ASP A 492 11.65 8.46 5.97
N GLU A 493 12.16 7.22 6.03
CA GLU A 493 11.58 6.06 5.32
C GLU A 493 10.39 5.42 6.06
N ILE A 494 10.09 5.84 7.29
CA ILE A 494 8.94 5.34 8.05
C ILE A 494 7.64 5.70 7.33
N ARG A 495 6.78 4.70 7.16
CA ARG A 495 5.41 4.85 6.65
C ARG A 495 4.43 4.30 7.65
N VAL A 496 3.19 4.79 7.59
CA VAL A 496 2.08 4.26 8.41
C VAL A 496 1.98 2.74 8.23
N GLY A 497 1.96 2.03 9.36
CA GLY A 497 1.96 0.57 9.44
C GLY A 497 3.33 -0.08 9.58
N ASP A 498 4.44 0.65 9.40
CA ASP A 498 5.77 0.07 9.62
C ASP A 498 5.98 -0.43 11.04
N GLU A 499 6.74 -1.50 11.18
CA GLU A 499 7.36 -1.80 12.47
C GLU A 499 8.48 -0.79 12.72
N VAL A 500 8.53 -0.27 13.94
CA VAL A 500 9.50 0.75 14.35
C VAL A 500 10.19 0.35 15.65
N VAL A 501 11.49 0.60 15.72
CA VAL A 501 12.27 0.54 16.95
C VAL A 501 12.20 1.91 17.61
N ILE A 502 11.66 1.94 18.84
CA ILE A 502 11.44 3.18 19.58
C ILE A 502 12.52 3.28 20.65
N GLU A 503 13.34 4.31 20.61
CA GLU A 503 14.47 4.47 21.53
C GLU A 503 14.45 5.83 22.21
N GLY A 504 14.69 5.84 23.52
CA GLY A 504 14.91 7.08 24.25
C GLY A 504 15.84 6.90 25.45
N PRO A 505 16.13 7.98 26.18
CA PRO A 505 17.00 7.92 27.36
C PRO A 505 16.51 7.00 28.47
N LYS A 506 15.20 6.74 28.55
CA LYS A 506 14.57 5.93 29.61
C LYS A 506 13.88 4.66 29.09
N ALA A 507 13.87 4.43 27.79
CA ALA A 507 13.09 3.32 27.23
C ALA A 507 13.73 2.73 25.97
N PHE A 508 13.49 1.43 25.80
CA PHE A 508 13.67 0.73 24.53
C PHE A 508 12.38 -0.03 24.24
N ALA A 509 11.78 0.22 23.08
CA ALA A 509 10.48 -0.30 22.72
C ALA A 509 10.43 -0.72 21.24
N VAL A 510 9.38 -1.47 20.91
CA VAL A 510 9.03 -1.81 19.54
C VAL A 510 7.54 -1.64 19.35
N GLY A 511 7.16 -1.12 18.20
CA GLY A 511 5.80 -0.72 17.92
C GLY A 511 5.49 -0.66 16.44
N ARG A 512 4.36 -0.01 16.15
CA ARG A 512 3.89 0.25 14.79
C ARG A 512 3.70 1.74 14.58
N ALA A 513 4.19 2.26 13.47
CA ALA A 513 4.01 3.66 13.08
C ALA A 513 2.55 3.96 12.70
N GLU A 514 2.03 5.07 13.22
CA GLU A 514 0.72 5.67 12.89
C GLU A 514 0.87 6.95 12.05
N MET A 515 2.10 7.42 11.85
CA MET A 515 2.50 8.58 11.02
C MET A 515 3.68 8.21 10.12
N SER A 516 3.95 9.02 9.09
CA SER A 516 5.25 8.93 8.40
C SER A 516 6.35 9.51 9.29
N GLY A 517 7.61 9.13 9.08
CA GLY A 517 8.74 9.67 9.84
C GLY A 517 8.78 11.20 9.87
N PRO A 518 8.69 11.88 8.70
CA PRO A 518 8.64 13.34 8.66
C PRO A 518 7.47 13.94 9.46
N GLU A 519 6.29 13.30 9.42
CA GLU A 519 5.11 13.75 10.17
C GLU A 519 5.26 13.54 11.68
N MET A 520 5.96 12.49 12.14
CA MET A 520 6.24 12.27 13.56
C MET A 520 7.03 13.43 14.18
N VAL A 521 8.00 13.97 13.44
CA VAL A 521 8.89 15.06 13.90
C VAL A 521 8.22 16.42 13.77
N ASP A 522 7.49 16.66 12.69
CA ASP A 522 6.87 17.96 12.39
C ASP A 522 5.60 18.23 13.23
N SER A 523 4.89 17.17 13.63
CA SER A 523 3.59 17.32 14.28
C SER A 523 3.67 17.65 15.77
N THR A 524 2.79 18.55 16.23
CA THR A 524 2.66 18.94 17.64
C THR A 524 1.56 18.20 18.39
N ARG A 525 0.89 17.24 17.72
CA ARG A 525 -0.22 16.45 18.26
C ARG A 525 -0.42 15.18 17.45
N GLY A 526 -1.13 14.21 18.03
CA GLY A 526 -1.44 12.93 17.38
C GLY A 526 -0.57 11.78 17.91
N VAL A 527 -0.95 10.57 17.51
CA VAL A 527 -0.22 9.34 17.84
C VAL A 527 0.83 9.13 16.75
N ALA A 528 2.11 9.12 17.13
CA ALA A 528 3.21 8.80 16.23
C ALA A 528 3.32 7.28 16.05
N SER A 529 3.31 6.53 17.16
CA SER A 529 3.49 5.07 17.16
C SER A 529 2.66 4.38 18.24
N GLU A 530 2.08 3.22 17.92
CA GLU A 530 1.50 2.30 18.90
C GLU A 530 2.58 1.36 19.45
N VAL A 531 2.76 1.34 20.78
CA VAL A 531 3.80 0.55 21.44
C VAL A 531 3.27 -0.83 21.81
N ARG A 532 3.95 -1.88 21.31
CA ARG A 532 3.61 -3.28 21.62
C ARG A 532 4.34 -3.77 22.87
N HIS A 533 5.64 -3.51 22.94
CA HIS A 533 6.50 -3.94 24.04
C HIS A 533 7.49 -2.83 24.39
N VAL A 534 7.81 -2.69 25.67
CA VAL A 534 8.73 -1.68 26.20
C VAL A 534 9.52 -2.23 27.38
N ASP A 535 10.81 -1.91 27.42
CA ASP A 535 11.71 -2.06 28.57
C ASP A 535 12.16 -0.67 29.04
N GLU A 536 12.17 -0.48 30.36
CA GLU A 536 12.73 0.72 31.01
C GLU A 536 14.27 0.63 31.07
N ARG A 537 14.97 1.74 30.80
CA ARG A 537 16.44 1.85 30.78
C ARG A 537 17.00 2.47 32.05
#